data_AF-A0A1V0N368-F1
#
_entry.id   AF-A0A1V0N368-F1
#
_cell.length_a   1.000
_cell.length_b   1.000
_cell.length_c   1.000
_cell.angle_alpha   90.00
_cell.angle_beta   90.00
_cell.angle_gamma   90.00
#
_symmetry.space_group_name_H-M   'P 1'
#
loop_
_entity.id
_entity.type
_entity.pdbx_description
1 polymer ?
#
loop_
_entity_poly.entity_id
_entity_poly.type
_entity_poly.pdbx_seq_one_letter_code
_entity_poly.pdbx_strand_id
1 'polypeptide(L)'
;MNTEDVIEIFKTSLVNGDVNNAYKIVERNRKIYTKRGLKTAEEFMQYLIDALKGDKTPDDLYNIFSDEKYNIFPYIHDYKGYVFNLVDTILYSINRYNIKYPSFDGKRCGDI
;
A
#
# COMPACT_ATOMS: atom_id res chain seq x y z
N MET A 1 -4.42 -0.33 -16.57
CA MET A 1 -3.76 0.20 -15.37
C MET A 1 -2.64 -0.76 -15.03
N ASN A 2 -1.42 -0.27 -15.10
CA ASN A 2 -0.24 -1.04 -14.68
C ASN A 2 -0.18 -1.07 -13.14
N THR A 3 0.76 -1.80 -12.55
CA THR A 3 0.90 -1.89 -11.09
C THR A 3 1.30 -0.55 -10.46
N GLU A 4 2.09 0.25 -11.17
CA GLU A 4 2.55 1.57 -10.73
C GLU A 4 1.38 2.55 -10.53
N ASP A 5 0.50 2.68 -11.53
CA ASP A 5 -0.72 3.49 -11.47
C ASP A 5 -1.57 3.13 -10.24
N VAL A 6 -1.69 1.82 -9.93
CA VAL A 6 -2.44 1.34 -8.77
C VAL A 6 -1.83 1.88 -7.48
N ILE A 7 -0.51 1.82 -7.36
CA ILE A 7 0.21 2.27 -6.17
C ILE A 7 0.19 3.78 -6.03
N GLU A 8 0.29 4.54 -7.13
CA GLU A 8 0.21 6.00 -7.06
C GLU A 8 -1.20 6.48 -6.68
N ILE A 9 -2.26 5.83 -7.19
CA ILE A 9 -3.64 6.09 -6.76
C ILE A 9 -3.81 5.74 -5.27
N PHE A 10 -3.25 4.61 -4.84
CA PHE A 10 -3.27 4.20 -3.43
C PHE A 10 -2.56 5.22 -2.53
N LYS A 11 -1.33 5.63 -2.85
CA LYS A 11 -0.57 6.64 -2.11
C LYS A 11 -1.33 7.95 -2.01
N THR A 12 -1.84 8.43 -3.15
CA THR A 12 -2.63 9.68 -3.21
C THR A 12 -3.88 9.58 -2.32
N SER A 13 -4.55 8.44 -2.31
CA SER A 13 -5.73 8.22 -1.46
C SER A 13 -5.37 8.24 0.03
N LEU A 14 -4.29 7.57 0.42
CA LEU A 14 -3.83 7.56 1.82
C LEU A 14 -3.39 8.93 2.33
N VAL A 15 -2.61 9.66 1.53
CA VAL A 15 -2.14 11.01 1.90
C VAL A 15 -3.31 11.97 2.13
N ASN A 16 -4.42 11.77 1.41
CA ASN A 16 -5.63 12.55 1.57
C ASN A 16 -6.59 12.02 2.66
N GLY A 17 -6.27 10.90 3.31
CA GLY A 17 -7.13 10.27 4.30
C GLY A 17 -8.31 9.49 3.71
N ASP A 18 -8.36 9.25 2.39
CA ASP A 18 -9.37 8.41 1.76
C ASP A 18 -8.98 6.93 1.81
N VAL A 19 -9.01 6.38 3.02
CA VAL A 19 -8.65 4.98 3.29
C VAL A 19 -9.58 4.00 2.56
N ASN A 20 -10.85 4.37 2.40
CA ASN A 20 -11.83 3.55 1.69
C ASN A 20 -11.44 3.38 0.21
N ASN A 21 -11.06 4.46 -0.47
CA ASN A 21 -10.60 4.37 -1.86
C ASN A 21 -9.26 3.63 -1.96
N ALA A 22 -8.32 3.90 -1.04
CA ALA A 22 -7.04 3.19 -0.96
C ALA A 22 -7.24 1.67 -0.83
N TYR A 23 -8.15 1.23 0.05
CA TYR A 23 -8.49 -0.18 0.20
C TYR A 23 -9.15 -0.75 -1.06
N LYS A 24 -10.16 -0.07 -1.61
CA LYS A 24 -10.90 -0.53 -2.80
C LYS A 24 -9.99 -0.72 -4.02
N ILE A 25 -9.07 0.21 -4.27
CA ILE A 25 -8.19 0.13 -5.44
C ILE A 25 -7.21 -1.04 -5.32
N VAL A 26 -6.62 -1.24 -4.14
CA VAL A 26 -5.70 -2.35 -3.87
C VAL A 26 -6.43 -3.69 -3.90
N GLU A 27 -7.59 -3.82 -3.23
CA GLU A 27 -8.34 -5.07 -3.20
C GLU A 27 -8.82 -5.48 -4.60
N ARG A 28 -9.31 -4.53 -5.40
CA ARG A 28 -9.72 -4.78 -6.78
C ARG A 28 -8.57 -5.32 -7.62
N ASN A 29 -7.39 -4.70 -7.53
CA ASN A 29 -6.24 -5.10 -8.34
C ASN A 29 -5.59 -6.40 -7.83
N ARG A 30 -5.59 -6.65 -6.53
CA ARG A 30 -5.23 -7.97 -5.96
C ARG A 30 -6.02 -9.08 -6.63
N LYS A 31 -7.35 -8.97 -6.69
CA LYS A 31 -8.25 -9.96 -7.35
C LYS A 31 -7.92 -10.13 -8.83
N ILE A 32 -7.50 -9.07 -9.52
CA ILE A 32 -7.08 -9.14 -10.94
C ILE A 32 -5.75 -9.91 -11.05
N TYR A 33 -4.79 -9.64 -10.18
CA TYR A 33 -3.49 -10.32 -10.18
C TYR A 33 -3.61 -11.79 -9.80
N THR A 34 -4.47 -12.15 -8.85
CA THR A 34 -4.81 -13.54 -8.54
C THR A 34 -5.30 -14.28 -9.79
N LYS A 35 -6.26 -13.70 -10.51
CA LYS A 35 -6.82 -14.29 -11.75
C LYS A 35 -5.79 -14.44 -12.86
N ARG A 36 -4.75 -13.60 -12.87
CA ARG A 36 -3.66 -13.63 -13.86
C ARG A 36 -2.48 -14.49 -13.44
N GLY A 37 -2.51 -15.10 -12.25
CA GLY A 37 -1.39 -15.89 -11.72
C GLY A 37 -0.17 -15.05 -11.33
N LEU A 38 -0.31 -13.73 -11.15
CA LEU A 38 0.78 -12.82 -10.80
C LEU A 38 1.00 -12.84 -9.27
N LYS A 39 1.59 -13.92 -8.77
CA LYS A 39 1.69 -14.21 -7.33
C LYS A 39 2.39 -13.11 -6.52
N THR A 40 3.56 -12.64 -6.95
CA THR A 40 4.30 -11.59 -6.23
C THR A 40 3.50 -10.28 -6.11
N ALA A 41 2.82 -9.88 -7.18
CA ALA A 41 1.99 -8.67 -7.18
C ALA A 41 0.75 -8.84 -6.30
N GLU A 42 0.16 -10.05 -6.29
CA GLU A 42 -0.96 -10.39 -5.41
C GLU A 42 -0.56 -10.33 -3.94
N GLU A 43 0.57 -10.94 -3.58
CA GLU A 43 1.12 -10.94 -2.22
C GLU A 43 1.48 -9.53 -1.75
N PHE A 44 2.07 -8.71 -2.63
CA PHE A 44 2.37 -7.31 -2.35
C PHE A 44 1.10 -6.50 -2.03
N MET A 45 0.05 -6.65 -2.86
CA MET A 45 -1.23 -5.98 -2.63
C MET A 45 -1.94 -6.49 -1.37
N GLN A 46 -1.84 -7.79 -1.06
CA GLN A 46 -2.35 -8.34 0.19
C GLN A 46 -1.65 -7.72 1.40
N TYR A 47 -0.32 -7.55 1.32
CA TYR A 47 0.44 -6.91 2.39
C TYR A 47 -0.04 -5.48 2.66
N LEU A 48 -0.25 -4.68 1.60
CA LEU A 48 -0.80 -3.33 1.76
C LEU A 48 -2.16 -3.32 2.45
N ILE A 49 -3.04 -4.27 2.14
CA ILE A 49 -4.34 -4.43 2.80
C ILE A 49 -4.16 -4.76 4.28
N ASP A 50 -3.29 -5.70 4.61
CA ASP A 50 -3.03 -6.10 6.00
C ASP A 50 -2.44 -4.93 6.81
N ALA A 51 -1.58 -4.12 6.20
CA ALA A 51 -1.04 -2.91 6.80
C ALA A 51 -2.14 -1.88 7.11
N LEU A 52 -3.10 -1.67 6.19
CA LEU A 52 -4.24 -0.78 6.44
C LEU A 52 -5.16 -1.26 7.57
N LYS A 53 -5.26 -2.57 7.78
CA LYS A 53 -6.02 -3.16 8.89
C LYS A 53 -5.28 -3.07 10.23
N GLY A 54 -3.97 -2.80 10.19
CA GLY A 54 -3.10 -2.86 11.35
C GLY A 54 -2.70 -4.29 11.75
N ASP A 55 -2.91 -5.27 10.86
CA ASP A 55 -2.50 -6.67 11.06
C ASP A 55 -0.99 -6.86 10.81
N LYS A 56 -0.38 -5.94 10.04
CA LYS A 56 1.05 -5.90 9.74
C LYS A 56 1.59 -4.48 9.84
N THR A 57 2.89 -4.35 10.10
CA THR A 57 3.56 -3.06 10.11
C THR A 57 3.97 -2.69 8.69
N PRO A 58 3.90 -1.42 8.28
CA PRO A 58 4.46 -1.01 6.99
C PRO A 58 5.96 -1.31 6.86
N ASP A 59 6.71 -1.35 7.97
CA ASP A 59 8.14 -1.67 7.96
C ASP A 59 8.45 -3.08 7.43
N ASP A 60 7.64 -4.11 7.73
CA ASP A 60 7.94 -5.43 7.15
C ASP A 60 7.67 -5.50 5.64
N LEU A 61 6.92 -4.55 5.06
CA LEU A 61 6.82 -4.43 3.60
C LEU A 61 8.20 -4.15 3.00
N TYR A 62 8.96 -3.24 3.60
CA TYR A 62 10.34 -2.98 3.17
C TYR A 62 11.23 -4.20 3.35
N ASN A 63 11.16 -4.86 4.51
CA ASN A 63 12.01 -6.01 4.81
C ASN A 63 11.76 -7.20 3.85
N ILE A 64 10.52 -7.37 3.40
CA ILE A 64 10.13 -8.48 2.52
C ILE A 64 10.35 -8.11 1.05
N PHE A 65 9.92 -6.92 0.64
CA PHE A 65 9.80 -6.55 -0.78
C PHE A 65 10.87 -5.57 -1.27
N SER A 66 11.91 -5.23 -0.50
CA SER A 66 12.99 -4.36 -1.00
C SER A 66 14.01 -5.06 -1.92
N ASP A 67 13.96 -6.40 -2.00
CA ASP A 67 14.81 -7.21 -2.87
C ASP A 67 14.29 -7.20 -4.32
N GLU A 68 15.18 -6.91 -5.28
CA GLU A 68 14.88 -6.88 -6.74
C GLU A 68 14.18 -8.14 -7.25
N LYS A 69 14.36 -9.32 -6.64
CA LYS A 69 13.64 -10.52 -7.06
C LYS A 69 12.11 -10.41 -6.91
N TYR A 70 11.64 -9.48 -6.07
CA TYR A 70 10.22 -9.19 -5.88
C TYR A 70 9.76 -7.96 -6.66
N ASN A 71 10.59 -7.41 -7.54
CA ASN A 71 10.26 -6.23 -8.32
C ASN A 71 9.06 -6.48 -9.24
N ILE A 72 7.93 -5.86 -8.90
CA ILE A 72 6.69 -5.88 -9.69
C ILE A 72 6.52 -4.62 -10.56
N PHE A 73 7.55 -3.76 -10.64
CA PHE A 73 7.57 -2.50 -11.37
C PHE A 73 8.74 -2.49 -12.37
N PRO A 74 8.51 -2.97 -13.61
CA PRO A 74 9.58 -3.24 -14.57
C PRO A 74 10.39 -2.01 -15.01
N TYR A 75 9.88 -0.80 -14.78
CA TYR A 75 10.52 0.46 -15.19
C TYR A 75 11.19 1.21 -14.04
N ILE A 76 11.09 0.71 -12.81
CA ILE A 76 11.69 1.35 -11.64
C ILE A 76 13.11 0.84 -11.48
N HIS A 77 14.08 1.70 -11.82
CA HIS A 77 15.51 1.40 -11.73
C HIS A 77 16.06 1.35 -10.31
N ASP A 78 15.48 2.13 -9.39
CA ASP A 78 15.78 2.08 -7.95
C ASP A 78 14.58 1.50 -7.20
N TYR A 79 14.36 0.19 -7.36
CA TYR A 79 13.22 -0.48 -6.75
C TYR A 79 13.26 -0.40 -5.22
N LYS A 80 14.45 -0.58 -4.64
CA LYS A 80 14.65 -0.50 -3.19
C LYS A 80 14.29 0.87 -2.63
N GLY A 81 14.78 1.95 -3.25
CA GLY A 81 14.42 3.32 -2.88
C GLY A 81 12.93 3.61 -3.08
N TYR A 82 12.32 3.06 -4.13
CA TYR A 82 10.88 3.19 -4.34
C TYR A 82 10.06 2.53 -3.22
N VAL A 83 10.40 1.30 -2.84
CA VAL A 83 9.72 0.58 -1.74
C VAL A 83 9.91 1.32 -0.41
N PHE A 84 11.10 1.85 -0.14
CA PHE A 84 11.35 2.70 1.04
C PHE A 84 10.40 3.92 1.08
N ASN A 85 10.32 4.67 -0.02
CA ASN A 85 9.45 5.86 -0.10
C ASN A 85 7.97 5.51 0.04
N LEU A 86 7.54 4.36 -0.48
CA LEU A 86 6.18 3.86 -0.31
C LEU A 86 5.88 3.60 1.16
N VAL A 87 6.78 2.91 1.87
CA VAL A 87 6.64 2.57 3.29
C VAL A 87 6.56 3.83 4.14
N ASP A 88 7.45 4.79 3.90
CA ASP A 88 7.45 6.09 4.60
C ASP A 88 6.13 6.85 4.39
N THR A 89 5.61 6.86 3.16
CA THR A 89 4.31 7.47 2.83
C THR A 89 3.16 6.82 3.60
N ILE A 90 3.16 5.48 3.69
CA ILE A 90 2.13 4.73 4.40
C ILE A 90 2.21 5.03 5.91
N LEU A 91 3.39 4.98 6.51
CA LEU A 91 3.61 5.27 7.94
C LEU A 91 3.15 6.69 8.28
N TYR A 92 3.56 7.68 7.50
CA TYR A 92 3.12 9.06 7.67
C TYR A 92 1.60 9.17 7.64
N SER A 93 0.95 8.53 6.67
CA SER A 93 -0.51 8.59 6.51
C SER A 93 -1.24 7.89 7.65
N ILE A 94 -0.78 6.69 8.07
CA ILE A 94 -1.35 5.94 9.19
C ILE A 94 -1.29 6.78 10.47
N ASN A 95 -0.13 7.39 10.75
CA ASN A 95 0.05 8.21 11.95
C ASN A 95 -0.78 9.50 11.90
N ARG A 96 -0.89 10.14 10.73
CA ARG A 96 -1.62 11.39 10.56
C ARG A 96 -3.13 11.25 10.73
N TYR A 97 -3.70 10.17 10.20
CA TYR A 97 -5.15 9.95 10.16
C TYR A 97 -5.61 8.81 11.09
N ASN A 98 -4.74 8.28 11.95
CA ASN A 98 -5.03 7.15 12.83
C ASN A 98 -5.68 5.96 12.07
N ILE A 99 -5.07 5.56 10.96
CA ILE A 99 -5.66 4.59 10.04
C ILE A 99 -5.66 3.18 10.65
N LYS A 100 -6.85 2.62 10.86
CA LYS A 100 -7.09 1.19 11.11
C LYS A 100 -8.38 0.77 10.43
N TYR A 101 -8.31 0.11 9.28
CA TYR A 101 -9.48 -0.36 8.54
C TYR A 101 -10.08 -1.62 9.18
N PRO A 102 -11.43 -1.76 9.30
CA PRO A 102 -12.48 -0.83 8.87
C PRO A 102 -12.83 0.25 9.91
N SER A 103 -12.23 0.22 11.10
CA SER A 103 -12.44 1.16 12.22
C SER A 103 -11.88 2.58 11.99
N PHE A 104 -11.69 2.99 10.74
CA PHE A 104 -11.14 4.29 10.38
C PHE A 104 -12.22 5.37 10.52
N ASP A 105 -11.96 6.41 11.32
CA ASP A 105 -12.94 7.46 11.63
C ASP A 105 -12.79 8.74 10.78
N GLY A 106 -11.80 8.80 9.88
CA GLY A 106 -11.62 9.92 8.95
C GLY A 106 -11.06 11.19 9.58
N LYS A 107 -10.84 11.21 10.90
CA LYS A 107 -10.38 12.41 11.62
C LYS A 107 -8.87 12.51 11.55
N ARG A 108 -8.34 13.73 11.47
CA ARG A 108 -6.91 13.95 11.65
C ARG A 108 -6.58 13.85 13.13
N CYS A 109 -5.39 13.36 13.45
CA CYS A 109 -4.86 13.47 14.80
C CYS A 109 -4.86 14.95 15.23
N GLY A 110 -5.70 15.30 16.21
CA GLY A 110 -5.86 16.67 16.72
C GLY A 110 -7.20 17.35 16.41
N ASP A 111 -8.08 16.73 15.61
CA ASP A 111 -9.46 17.22 15.42
C ASP A 111 -10.31 16.83 16.67
N ILE A 112 -10.21 17.62 17.74
CA ILE A 112 -11.07 17.54 18.95
C ILE A 112 -12.37 18.31 18.70
#